data_AF-A0A6C0F8P7-F1
#
_entry.id   AF-A0A6C0F8P7-F1
#
_cell.length_a   1.000
_cell.length_b   1.000
_cell.length_c   1.000
_cell.angle_alpha   90.00
_cell.angle_beta   90.00
_cell.angle_gamma   90.00
#
_symmetry.space_group_name_H-M   'P 1'
#
loop_
_entity.id
_entity.type
_entity.pdbx_description
1 polymer ?
#
loop_
_entity_poly.entity_id
_entity_poly.type
_entity_poly.pdbx_seq_one_letter_code
_entity_poly.pdbx_strand_id
1 'polypeptide(L)'
;MGALEIVGGVVVVVIVVIIVWRVLASSAEKSDAIDLAPGSLSGKQPQSAKIEIPPSFNQPQGITFTYTGWILVNDFTYNYGKKRTIFSKGDCPGLYLDTTSNSLLVAVNTYADAPETILIDNIPAEKWVHFAIVVDQDAVDIYINGIIRQHHTLSQLPKQNEEDVRVGGSTSSGWDGVLSNLQYTPRSLSAGEVAALTTNVPKDTLRGTPAGPTYFDLSWYTGRS
;
A
#
# COMPACT_ATOMS: atom_id res chain seq x y z
N MET A 1 42.32 -40.91 5.02
CA MET A 1 41.37 -40.05 4.29
C MET A 1 42.16 -39.26 3.28
N GLY A 2 41.94 -39.54 1.99
CA GLY A 2 42.65 -38.87 0.90
C GLY A 2 42.08 -37.47 0.67
N ALA A 3 42.92 -36.51 0.25
CA ALA A 3 42.48 -35.14 -0.03
C ALA A 3 41.25 -35.04 -0.96
N LEU A 4 41.05 -36.04 -1.85
CA LEU A 4 39.88 -36.14 -2.72
C LEU A 4 38.55 -36.31 -1.98
N GLU A 5 38.52 -37.04 -0.86
CA GLU A 5 37.30 -37.29 -0.07
C GLU A 5 36.84 -36.00 0.66
N ILE A 6 37.82 -35.22 1.13
CA ILE A 6 37.58 -33.93 1.79
C ILE A 6 37.04 -32.92 0.78
N VAL A 7 37.62 -32.86 -0.42
CA VAL A 7 37.17 -31.96 -1.50
C VAL A 7 35.75 -32.34 -1.96
N GLY A 8 35.46 -33.64 -2.11
CA GLY A 8 34.12 -34.11 -2.46
C GLY A 8 33.06 -33.70 -1.44
N GLY A 9 33.37 -33.83 -0.14
CA GLY A 9 32.46 -33.42 0.95
C GLY A 9 32.17 -31.92 0.95
N VAL A 10 33.19 -31.07 0.74
CA VAL A 10 33.02 -29.61 0.71
C VAL A 10 32.15 -29.17 -0.47
N VAL A 11 32.33 -29.76 -1.66
CA VAL A 11 31.53 -29.43 -2.84
C VAL A 11 30.05 -29.75 -2.61
N VAL A 12 29.74 -30.88 -1.98
CA VAL A 12 28.35 -31.26 -1.65
C VAL A 12 27.73 -30.26 -0.68
N VAL A 13 28.45 -29.84 0.36
CA VAL A 13 27.97 -28.83 1.32
C VAL A 13 27.69 -27.49 0.63
N VAL A 14 28.58 -27.03 -0.25
CA VAL A 14 28.39 -25.78 -1.00
C VAL A 14 27.18 -25.87 -1.92
N ILE A 15 26.97 -27.01 -2.61
CA ILE A 15 25.79 -27.22 -3.46
C ILE A 15 24.51 -27.21 -2.61
N VAL A 16 24.50 -27.88 -1.45
CA VAL A 16 23.35 -27.89 -0.53
C VAL A 16 23.06 -26.47 -0.03
N VAL A 17 24.08 -25.70 0.35
CA VAL A 17 23.92 -24.29 0.77
C VAL A 17 23.38 -23.44 -0.37
N ILE A 18 23.86 -23.62 -1.61
CA ILE A 18 23.34 -22.88 -2.78
C ILE A 18 21.89 -23.27 -3.07
N ILE A 19 21.53 -24.55 -2.95
CA ILE A 19 20.16 -25.03 -3.15
C ILE A 19 19.24 -24.48 -2.06
N VAL A 20 19.65 -24.57 -0.79
CA VAL A 20 18.89 -24.02 0.34
C VAL A 20 18.75 -22.51 0.19
N TRP A 21 19.82 -21.80 -0.17
CA TRP A 21 19.75 -20.36 -0.45
C TRP A 21 18.86 -20.05 -1.64
N ARG A 22 18.90 -20.82 -2.73
CA ARG A 22 18.01 -20.66 -3.88
C ARG A 22 16.55 -20.92 -3.52
N VAL A 23 16.27 -21.93 -2.72
CA VAL A 23 14.91 -22.25 -2.26
C VAL A 23 14.40 -21.17 -1.31
N LEU A 24 15.22 -20.73 -0.35
CA LEU A 24 14.88 -19.65 0.59
C LEU A 24 14.84 -18.25 -0.07
N ALA A 25 15.56 -18.03 -1.18
CA ALA A 25 15.50 -16.79 -1.95
C ALA A 25 14.38 -16.82 -3.00
N SER A 26 13.91 -18.01 -3.40
CA SER A 26 12.78 -18.17 -4.35
C SER A 26 11.41 -17.96 -3.71
N SER A 27 11.33 -17.80 -2.39
CA SER A 27 10.15 -17.22 -1.71
C SER A 27 10.10 -15.69 -1.85
N ALA A 28 10.66 -15.13 -2.92
CA ALA A 28 10.17 -13.89 -3.49
C ALA A 28 8.80 -14.21 -4.09
N GLU A 29 7.79 -14.23 -3.21
CA GLU A 29 6.40 -14.59 -3.46
C GLU A 29 5.90 -13.91 -4.75
N LYS A 30 5.31 -14.73 -5.62
CA LYS A 30 4.54 -14.26 -6.78
C LYS A 30 3.48 -13.31 -6.23
N SER A 31 3.52 -12.04 -6.63
CA SER A 31 2.62 -11.05 -6.06
C SER A 31 1.18 -11.38 -6.42
N ASP A 32 0.38 -11.79 -5.43
CA ASP A 32 -1.08 -11.95 -5.54
C ASP A 32 -1.80 -10.58 -5.61
N ALA A 33 -1.06 -9.49 -5.76
CA ALA A 33 -1.60 -8.15 -5.83
C ALA A 33 -2.32 -7.94 -7.18
N ILE A 34 -3.54 -7.40 -7.08
CA ILE A 34 -4.37 -6.98 -8.19
C ILE A 34 -4.24 -5.47 -8.30
N ASP A 35 -3.80 -5.00 -9.47
CA ASP A 35 -3.72 -3.58 -9.78
C ASP A 35 -5.14 -3.00 -9.97
N LEU A 36 -5.58 -2.20 -9.01
CA LEU A 36 -6.86 -1.49 -9.08
C LEU A 36 -6.75 -0.18 -9.87
N ALA A 37 -5.61 0.50 -9.76
CA ALA A 37 -5.27 1.67 -10.56
C ALA A 37 -3.77 1.65 -10.86
N PRO A 38 -3.33 1.01 -11.97
CA PRO A 38 -1.90 0.80 -12.26
C PRO A 38 -1.15 2.08 -12.65
N GLY A 39 -1.84 3.19 -12.87
CA GLY A 39 -1.26 4.50 -13.22
C GLY A 39 -1.55 5.56 -12.16
N SER A 40 -1.35 6.83 -12.52
CA SER A 40 -1.73 7.96 -11.68
C SER A 40 -3.11 8.49 -12.01
N LEU A 41 -3.90 8.73 -10.95
CA LEU A 41 -5.24 9.27 -10.98
C LEU A 41 -5.27 10.58 -10.21
N SER A 42 -5.97 11.58 -10.75
CA SER A 42 -6.06 12.91 -10.13
C SER A 42 -7.13 12.92 -9.04
N GLY A 43 -6.80 13.44 -7.86
CA GLY A 43 -7.75 13.58 -6.75
C GLY A 43 -8.91 14.55 -7.01
N LYS A 44 -8.79 15.39 -8.05
CA LYS A 44 -9.82 16.38 -8.46
C LYS A 44 -10.90 15.78 -9.35
N GLN A 45 -10.64 14.63 -9.96
CA GLN A 45 -11.54 14.00 -10.92
C GLN A 45 -12.02 12.66 -10.36
N PRO A 46 -13.33 12.46 -10.16
CA PRO A 46 -13.84 11.18 -9.72
C PRO A 46 -13.65 10.13 -10.82
N GLN A 47 -13.12 8.97 -10.43
CA GLN A 47 -12.97 7.81 -11.30
C GLN A 47 -13.51 6.58 -10.57
N SER A 48 -14.32 5.78 -11.26
CA SER A 48 -14.83 4.50 -10.74
C SER A 48 -14.25 3.38 -11.59
N ALA A 49 -13.61 2.43 -10.95
CA ALA A 49 -13.12 1.23 -11.60
C ALA A 49 -13.98 0.06 -11.13
N LYS A 50 -14.75 -0.51 -12.06
CA LYS A 50 -15.48 -1.76 -11.84
C LYS A 50 -14.50 -2.92 -12.03
N ILE A 51 -13.79 -3.23 -10.96
CA ILE A 51 -12.83 -4.33 -10.91
C ILE A 51 -13.39 -5.37 -9.94
N GLU A 52 -13.61 -6.57 -10.43
CA GLU A 52 -13.98 -7.70 -9.59
C GLU A 52 -12.80 -8.03 -8.68
N ILE A 53 -12.98 -7.79 -7.39
CA ILE A 53 -12.00 -8.12 -6.37
C ILE A 53 -12.34 -9.51 -5.84
N PRO A 54 -11.43 -10.49 -5.92
CA PRO A 54 -11.68 -11.80 -5.35
C PRO A 54 -11.88 -11.65 -3.83
N PRO A 55 -12.71 -12.50 -3.21
CA PRO A 55 -12.77 -12.54 -1.75
C PRO A 55 -11.37 -12.84 -1.20
N SER A 56 -11.10 -12.33 0.01
CA SER A 56 -9.84 -12.63 0.70
C SER A 56 -9.61 -14.13 0.77
N PHE A 57 -8.36 -14.56 0.69
CA PHE A 57 -8.02 -15.95 0.98
C PHE A 57 -8.47 -16.24 2.41
N ASN A 58 -9.42 -17.17 2.56
CA ASN A 58 -9.87 -17.65 3.86
C ASN A 58 -8.68 -18.32 4.55
N GLN A 59 -7.95 -17.55 5.36
CA GLN A 59 -7.00 -18.12 6.29
C GLN A 59 -7.81 -18.82 7.40
N PRO A 60 -7.24 -19.83 8.06
CA PRO A 60 -7.90 -20.47 9.22
C PRO A 60 -8.38 -19.46 10.27
N GLN A 61 -7.72 -18.30 10.33
CA GLN A 61 -8.04 -17.19 11.23
C GLN A 61 -9.22 -16.32 10.73
N GLY A 62 -9.43 -16.09 9.43
CA GLY A 62 -10.59 -15.31 8.97
C GLY A 62 -10.32 -14.39 7.78
N ILE A 63 -10.98 -13.23 7.77
CA ILE A 63 -10.93 -12.23 6.69
C ILE A 63 -9.59 -11.50 6.76
N THR A 64 -8.80 -11.57 5.68
CA THR A 64 -7.50 -10.89 5.60
C THR A 64 -7.31 -10.22 4.24
N PHE A 65 -6.96 -8.95 4.21
CA PHE A 65 -6.71 -8.25 2.95
C PHE A 65 -5.86 -7.01 3.15
N THR A 66 -5.20 -6.57 2.08
CA THR A 66 -4.36 -5.38 2.12
C THR A 66 -4.64 -4.47 0.94
N TYR A 67 -4.74 -3.16 1.20
CA TYR A 67 -4.73 -2.13 0.16
C TYR A 67 -3.44 -1.32 0.26
N THR A 68 -2.72 -1.18 -0.86
CA THR A 68 -1.50 -0.38 -0.92
C THR A 68 -1.57 0.63 -2.05
N GLY A 69 -0.79 1.70 -1.94
CA GLY A 69 -0.67 2.67 -3.01
C GLY A 69 0.19 3.84 -2.60
N TRP A 70 0.33 4.77 -3.53
CA TRP A 70 1.08 5.99 -3.34
C TRP A 70 0.14 7.19 -3.45
N ILE A 71 0.30 8.13 -2.53
CA ILE A 71 -0.41 9.41 -2.59
C ILE A 71 0.59 10.55 -2.63
N LEU A 72 0.23 11.62 -3.33
CA LEU A 72 0.89 12.90 -3.24
C LEU A 72 -0.19 13.96 -3.07
N VAL A 73 -0.24 14.58 -1.89
CA VAL A 73 -1.16 15.69 -1.60
C VAL A 73 -0.44 17.00 -1.90
N ASN A 74 -0.94 17.79 -2.84
CA ASN A 74 -0.37 19.11 -3.12
C ASN A 74 -0.80 20.13 -2.06
N ASP A 75 -2.10 20.15 -1.75
CA ASP A 75 -2.70 21.18 -0.91
C ASP A 75 -3.84 20.63 -0.07
N PHE A 76 -3.66 20.65 1.25
CA PHE A 76 -4.66 20.26 2.25
C PHE A 76 -5.74 21.33 2.48
N THR A 77 -5.62 22.51 1.89
CA THR A 77 -6.64 23.58 1.98
C THR A 77 -7.66 23.53 0.83
N TYR A 78 -7.37 22.79 -0.24
CA TYR A 78 -8.32 22.59 -1.33
C TYR A 78 -9.56 21.84 -0.84
N ASN A 79 -10.74 22.43 -1.01
CA ASN A 79 -12.01 21.94 -0.45
C ASN A 79 -11.97 21.71 1.07
N TYR A 80 -11.29 22.59 1.81
CA TYR A 80 -11.24 22.58 3.27
C TYR A 80 -12.64 22.50 3.90
N GLY A 81 -12.75 21.75 5.01
CA GLY A 81 -14.01 21.52 5.73
C GLY A 81 -14.94 20.49 5.09
N LYS A 82 -14.57 19.88 3.95
CA LYS A 82 -15.36 18.84 3.29
C LYS A 82 -14.67 17.48 3.39
N LYS A 83 -15.47 16.40 3.40
CA LYS A 83 -14.98 15.02 3.29
C LYS A 83 -14.37 14.83 1.89
N ARG A 84 -13.09 14.48 1.84
CA ARG A 84 -12.31 14.38 0.60
C ARG A 84 -11.83 12.95 0.39
N THR A 85 -12.39 12.29 -0.62
CA THR A 85 -12.13 10.87 -0.89
C THR A 85 -10.85 10.71 -1.70
N ILE A 86 -9.90 9.93 -1.16
CA ILE A 86 -8.75 9.44 -1.93
C ILE A 86 -9.16 8.20 -2.70
N PHE A 87 -9.61 7.17 -1.99
CA PHE A 87 -10.30 6.03 -2.58
C PHE A 87 -11.28 5.40 -1.60
N SER A 88 -12.25 4.63 -2.10
CA SER A 88 -13.18 3.87 -1.29
C SER A 88 -13.62 2.60 -2.03
N LYS A 89 -13.60 1.47 -1.32
CA LYS A 89 -14.24 0.21 -1.71
C LYS A 89 -15.50 0.01 -0.86
N GLY A 90 -16.56 0.77 -1.15
CA GLY A 90 -17.80 0.74 -0.34
C GLY A 90 -17.55 0.99 1.16
N ASP A 91 -16.48 1.74 1.47
CA ASP A 91 -15.94 2.01 2.81
C ASP A 91 -15.56 0.78 3.65
N CYS A 92 -15.18 -0.33 3.01
CA CYS A 92 -14.37 -1.38 3.61
C CYS A 92 -13.22 -1.78 2.66
N PRO A 93 -12.08 -1.05 2.68
CA PRO A 93 -11.83 0.20 3.40
C PRO A 93 -12.12 1.44 2.54
N GLY A 94 -12.16 2.60 3.19
CA GLY A 94 -12.09 3.91 2.56
C GLY A 94 -10.92 4.71 3.11
N LEU A 95 -10.24 5.46 2.24
CA LEU A 95 -9.16 6.38 2.60
C LEU A 95 -9.54 7.80 2.20
N TYR A 96 -9.40 8.71 3.15
CA TYR A 96 -9.85 10.09 3.07
C TYR A 96 -8.77 11.05 3.54
N LEU A 97 -8.83 12.29 3.08
CA LEU A 97 -8.20 13.39 3.80
C LEU A 97 -9.17 13.89 4.87
N ASP A 98 -8.64 14.15 6.06
CA ASP A 98 -9.42 14.78 7.12
C ASP A 98 -9.95 16.15 6.66
N THR A 99 -11.04 16.60 7.25
CA THR A 99 -11.71 17.84 6.86
C THR A 99 -10.93 19.09 7.21
N THR A 100 -10.14 19.07 8.29
CA THR A 100 -9.50 20.27 8.86
C THR A 100 -8.01 20.14 9.14
N SER A 101 -7.50 18.91 9.24
CA SER A 101 -6.11 18.63 9.57
C SER A 101 -5.33 18.04 8.38
N ASN A 102 -4.00 18.07 8.48
CA ASN A 102 -3.08 17.42 7.54
C ASN A 102 -2.96 15.93 7.85
N SER A 103 -4.11 15.25 7.86
CA SER A 103 -4.24 13.88 8.34
C SER A 103 -5.00 13.04 7.31
N LEU A 104 -4.65 11.76 7.27
CA LEU A 104 -5.45 10.75 6.58
C LEU A 104 -6.48 10.17 7.54
N LEU A 105 -7.62 9.77 7.00
CA LEU A 105 -8.67 9.09 7.73
C LEU A 105 -9.02 7.81 6.99
N VAL A 106 -8.81 6.67 7.66
CA VAL A 106 -9.22 5.36 7.17
C VAL A 106 -10.56 5.01 7.79
N ALA A 107 -11.56 4.73 6.96
CA ALA A 107 -12.87 4.25 7.39
C ALA A 107 -13.00 2.77 7.06
N VAL A 108 -13.50 1.99 8.02
CA VAL A 108 -13.78 0.56 7.85
C VAL A 108 -15.20 0.29 8.34
N ASN A 109 -16.07 -0.08 7.40
CA ASN A 109 -17.37 -0.64 7.69
C ASN A 109 -17.19 -2.05 8.25
N THR A 110 -17.74 -2.27 9.43
CA THR A 110 -17.77 -3.58 10.08
C THR A 110 -19.20 -4.13 10.05
N TYR A 111 -19.42 -5.30 10.66
CA TYR A 111 -20.78 -5.79 10.94
C TYR A 111 -21.49 -5.04 12.08
N ALA A 112 -20.85 -4.04 12.70
CA ALA A 112 -21.51 -3.12 13.62
C ALA A 112 -22.38 -2.08 12.89
N ASP A 113 -23.19 -1.32 13.64
CA ASP A 113 -24.10 -0.31 13.08
C ASP A 113 -23.39 0.97 12.59
N ALA A 114 -22.14 1.18 12.97
CA ALA A 114 -21.38 2.39 12.63
C ALA A 114 -19.99 2.07 12.04
N PRO A 115 -19.52 2.83 11.05
CA PRO A 115 -18.14 2.72 10.55
C PRO A 115 -17.14 3.11 11.63
N GLU A 116 -16.03 2.38 11.68
CA GLU A 116 -14.88 2.75 12.52
C GLU A 116 -13.93 3.63 11.70
N THR A 117 -13.46 4.72 12.30
CA THR A 117 -12.57 5.68 11.64
C THR A 117 -11.25 5.79 12.40
N ILE A 118 -10.14 5.65 11.68
CA ILE A 118 -8.79 5.68 12.22
C ILE A 118 -8.06 6.88 11.60
N LEU A 119 -7.59 7.79 12.46
CA LEU A 119 -6.90 9.02 12.05
C LEU A 119 -5.38 8.81 12.04
N ILE A 120 -4.71 9.31 11.00
CA ILE A 120 -3.27 9.26 10.83
C ILE A 120 -2.75 10.67 10.57
N ASP A 121 -2.12 11.24 11.58
CA ASP A 121 -1.68 12.64 11.56
C ASP A 121 -0.32 12.87 10.88
N ASN A 122 -0.03 14.15 10.63
CA ASN A 122 1.26 14.65 10.18
C ASN A 122 1.69 14.13 8.80
N ILE A 123 0.76 14.12 7.85
CA ILE A 123 1.03 13.73 6.47
C ILE A 123 1.65 14.92 5.73
N PRO A 124 2.84 14.75 5.12
CA PRO A 124 3.51 15.85 4.43
C PRO A 124 2.79 16.20 3.12
N ALA A 125 2.71 17.51 2.85
CA ALA A 125 2.34 18.01 1.53
C ALA A 125 3.52 17.91 0.54
N GLU A 126 3.21 17.86 -0.74
CA GLU A 126 4.13 17.87 -1.88
C GLU A 126 5.17 16.75 -1.89
N LYS A 127 4.90 15.66 -1.14
CA LYS A 127 5.77 14.48 -1.09
C LYS A 127 4.95 13.23 -1.42
N TRP A 128 5.60 12.32 -2.13
CA TRP A 128 5.08 10.98 -2.31
C TRP A 128 5.12 10.23 -0.99
N VAL A 129 3.98 9.66 -0.63
CA VAL A 129 3.79 8.88 0.58
C VAL A 129 3.19 7.53 0.18
N HIS A 130 3.87 6.45 0.54
CA HIS A 130 3.31 5.11 0.41
C HIS A 130 2.39 4.84 1.59
N PHE A 131 1.19 4.36 1.33
CA PHE A 131 0.28 3.87 2.37
C PHE A 131 0.06 2.37 2.19
N ALA A 132 -0.14 1.66 3.30
CA ALA A 132 -0.72 0.33 3.30
C ALA A 132 -1.75 0.22 4.43
N ILE A 133 -2.93 -0.31 4.09
CA ILE A 133 -4.00 -0.65 5.04
C ILE A 133 -4.06 -2.16 5.05
N VAL A 134 -3.49 -2.77 6.09
CA VAL A 134 -3.44 -4.22 6.29
C VAL A 134 -4.52 -4.59 7.27
N VAL A 135 -5.42 -5.47 6.85
CA VAL A 135 -6.51 -5.98 7.68
C VAL A 135 -6.27 -7.46 7.92
N ASP A 136 -6.24 -7.84 9.20
CA ASP A 136 -6.11 -9.22 9.67
C ASP A 136 -7.17 -9.49 10.74
N GLN A 137 -8.23 -10.20 10.36
CA GLN A 137 -9.42 -10.39 11.18
C GLN A 137 -10.04 -9.06 11.64
N ASP A 138 -9.95 -8.75 12.92
CA ASP A 138 -10.40 -7.51 13.57
C ASP A 138 -9.26 -6.49 13.73
N ALA A 139 -8.00 -6.83 13.44
CA ALA A 139 -6.89 -5.89 13.48
C ALA A 139 -6.73 -5.13 12.16
N VAL A 140 -6.51 -3.82 12.27
CA VAL A 140 -6.18 -2.92 11.15
C VAL A 140 -4.86 -2.22 11.44
N ASP A 141 -3.84 -2.57 10.67
CA ASP A 141 -2.53 -1.93 10.70
C ASP A 141 -2.38 -0.97 9.52
N ILE A 142 -2.04 0.28 9.83
CA ILE A 142 -1.86 1.33 8.83
C ILE A 142 -0.40 1.73 8.79
N TYR A 143 0.23 1.47 7.65
CA TYR A 143 1.62 1.80 7.39
C TYR A 143 1.73 3.05 6.54
N ILE A 144 2.68 3.91 6.89
CA ILE A 144 3.08 5.07 6.08
C ILE A 144 4.58 4.96 5.82
N ASN A 145 4.96 4.91 4.54
CA ASN A 145 6.34 4.69 4.09
C ASN A 145 6.98 3.44 4.72
N GLY A 146 6.21 2.36 4.84
CA GLY A 146 6.70 1.06 5.33
C GLY A 146 6.76 0.94 6.86
N ILE A 147 6.42 2.00 7.59
CA ILE A 147 6.43 2.03 9.05
C ILE A 147 4.99 2.08 9.56
N ILE A 148 4.66 1.23 10.54
CA ILE A 148 3.35 1.25 11.19
C ILE A 148 3.13 2.59 11.90
N ARG A 149 2.03 3.26 11.57
CA ARG A 149 1.61 4.54 12.18
C ARG A 149 0.42 4.36 13.10
N GLN A 150 -0.47 3.43 12.77
CA GLN A 150 -1.59 3.08 13.62
C GLN A 150 -1.82 1.57 13.62
N HIS A 151 -2.23 1.08 14.79
CA HIS A 151 -2.77 -0.24 15.01
C HIS A 151 -4.12 -0.05 15.69
N HIS A 152 -5.18 -0.56 15.09
CA HIS A 152 -6.53 -0.43 15.61
C HIS A 152 -7.23 -1.79 15.62
N THR A 153 -7.83 -2.16 16.74
CA THR A 153 -8.66 -3.35 16.86
C THR A 153 -10.13 -2.95 16.67
N LEU A 154 -10.73 -3.45 15.61
CA LEU A 154 -12.14 -3.27 15.27
C LEU A 154 -13.01 -3.95 16.32
N SER A 155 -14.17 -3.35 16.58
CA SER A 155 -15.20 -3.89 17.46
C SER A 155 -15.86 -5.15 16.89
N GLN A 156 -15.91 -5.27 15.56
CA GLN A 156 -16.52 -6.36 14.80
C GLN A 156 -15.71 -6.62 13.53
N LEU A 157 -15.95 -7.78 12.90
CA LEU A 157 -15.28 -8.12 11.65
C LEU A 157 -15.57 -7.09 10.55
N PRO A 158 -14.58 -6.78 9.70
CA PRO A 158 -14.74 -5.91 8.55
C PRO A 158 -15.72 -6.51 7.53
N LYS A 159 -16.63 -5.69 7.03
CA LYS A 159 -17.70 -6.11 6.11
C LYS A 159 -17.25 -5.93 4.67
N GLN A 160 -16.73 -7.00 4.07
CA GLN A 160 -16.42 -7.02 2.64
C GLN A 160 -17.69 -6.78 1.80
N ASN A 161 -17.53 -6.11 0.65
CA ASN A 161 -18.62 -5.73 -0.23
C ASN A 161 -18.26 -5.96 -1.70
N GLU A 162 -19.26 -5.94 -2.57
CA GLU A 162 -19.13 -6.07 -4.02
C GLU A 162 -19.12 -4.70 -4.74
N GLU A 163 -19.04 -3.59 -4.00
CA GLU A 163 -19.10 -2.24 -4.58
C GLU A 163 -17.84 -1.92 -5.42
N ASP A 164 -17.96 -1.00 -6.36
CA ASP A 164 -16.82 -0.58 -7.17
C ASP A 164 -15.76 0.15 -6.32
N VAL A 165 -14.50 0.07 -6.76
CA VAL A 165 -13.45 0.95 -6.23
C VAL A 165 -13.65 2.33 -6.82
N ARG A 166 -13.92 3.29 -5.96
CA ARG A 166 -14.02 4.72 -6.31
C ARG A 166 -12.74 5.41 -5.92
N VAL A 167 -12.16 6.17 -6.83
CA VAL A 167 -10.99 7.03 -6.63
C VAL A 167 -11.39 8.48 -6.82
N GLY A 168 -10.90 9.35 -5.94
CA GLY A 168 -11.24 10.77 -5.98
C GLY A 168 -12.63 11.08 -5.45
N GLY A 169 -12.81 12.32 -5.00
CA GLY A 169 -14.11 12.87 -4.66
C GLY A 169 -14.85 13.40 -5.89
N SER A 170 -16.12 13.77 -5.75
CA SER A 170 -16.80 14.53 -6.80
C SER A 170 -16.07 15.87 -7.04
N THR A 171 -16.31 16.55 -8.16
CA THR A 171 -15.68 17.86 -8.42
C THR A 171 -15.93 18.88 -7.28
N SER A 172 -17.02 18.74 -6.50
CA SER A 172 -17.34 19.61 -5.37
C SER A 172 -16.74 19.17 -4.02
N SER A 173 -16.14 17.98 -3.95
CA SER A 173 -15.51 17.39 -2.75
C SER A 173 -14.19 16.64 -3.05
N GLY A 174 -13.56 16.90 -4.19
CA GLY A 174 -12.27 16.33 -4.57
C GLY A 174 -11.12 16.91 -3.75
N TRP A 175 -9.91 16.38 -3.96
CA TRP A 175 -8.70 16.83 -3.28
C TRP A 175 -7.60 17.20 -4.27
N ASP A 176 -6.69 18.08 -3.86
CA ASP A 176 -5.56 18.46 -4.71
C ASP A 176 -4.40 17.49 -4.52
N GLY A 177 -4.28 16.53 -5.44
CA GLY A 177 -3.18 15.58 -5.42
C GLY A 177 -3.35 14.42 -6.40
N VAL A 178 -2.54 13.38 -6.20
CA VAL A 178 -2.44 12.22 -7.09
C VAL A 178 -2.45 10.94 -6.28
N LEU A 179 -3.28 9.98 -6.68
CA LEU A 179 -3.20 8.59 -6.26
C LEU A 179 -2.48 7.79 -7.35
N SER A 180 -1.51 6.97 -7.00
CA SER A 180 -0.74 6.17 -7.94
C SER A 180 -0.62 4.71 -7.47
N ASN A 181 -0.72 3.78 -8.43
CA ASN A 181 -0.45 2.36 -8.24
C ASN A 181 -1.25 1.75 -7.07
N LEU A 182 -2.57 2.00 -7.05
CA LEU A 182 -3.47 1.41 -6.06
C LEU A 182 -3.57 -0.10 -6.33
N GLN A 183 -3.29 -0.90 -5.31
CA GLN A 183 -3.24 -2.35 -5.38
C GLN A 183 -4.07 -2.97 -4.25
N TYR A 184 -4.67 -4.11 -4.55
CA TYR A 184 -5.34 -4.95 -3.58
C TYR A 184 -4.63 -6.29 -3.48
N THR A 185 -4.36 -6.76 -2.27
CA THR A 185 -3.85 -8.11 -2.02
C THR A 185 -4.86 -8.87 -1.17
N PRO A 186 -5.30 -10.08 -1.57
CA PRO A 186 -6.30 -10.89 -0.85
C PRO A 186 -5.78 -11.56 0.44
N ARG A 187 -4.73 -11.01 1.06
CA ARG A 187 -4.16 -11.46 2.33
C ARG A 187 -3.58 -10.29 3.11
N SER A 188 -3.26 -10.51 4.38
CA SER A 188 -2.42 -9.59 5.16
C SER A 188 -0.97 -9.62 4.64
N LEU A 189 -0.38 -8.44 4.48
CA LEU A 189 1.04 -8.29 4.19
C LEU A 189 1.81 -8.14 5.50
N SER A 190 2.95 -8.83 5.61
CA SER A 190 3.88 -8.63 6.72
C SER A 190 4.57 -7.27 6.62
N ALA A 191 5.07 -6.75 7.75
CA ALA A 191 5.81 -5.49 7.78
C ALA A 191 7.02 -5.49 6.80
N GLY A 192 7.69 -6.64 6.62
CA GLY A 192 8.80 -6.78 5.67
C GLY A 192 8.35 -6.66 4.21
N GLU A 193 7.19 -7.23 3.86
CA GLU A 193 6.60 -7.09 2.52
C GLU A 193 6.14 -5.67 2.26
N VAL A 194 5.47 -5.04 3.24
CA VAL A 194 5.06 -3.63 3.12
C VAL A 194 6.28 -2.72 2.95
N ALA A 195 7.35 -2.96 3.70
CA ALA A 195 8.60 -2.21 3.56
C ALA A 195 9.22 -2.43 2.17
N ALA A 196 9.20 -3.65 1.63
CA ALA A 196 9.70 -3.93 0.28
C ALA A 196 8.94 -3.15 -0.79
N LEU A 197 7.62 -2.97 -0.64
CA LEU A 197 6.81 -2.19 -1.59
C LEU A 197 7.22 -0.71 -1.67
N THR A 198 7.77 -0.14 -0.60
CA THR A 198 8.23 1.26 -0.58
C THR A 198 9.46 1.51 -1.45
N THR A 199 10.18 0.45 -1.82
CA THR A 199 11.35 0.57 -2.72
C THR A 199 10.94 0.84 -4.16
N ASN A 200 9.69 0.56 -4.52
CA ASN A 200 9.14 0.86 -5.83
C ASN A 200 8.88 2.36 -5.95
N VAL A 201 9.21 2.95 -7.10
CA VAL A 201 8.92 4.36 -7.38
C VAL A 201 7.43 4.50 -7.74
N PRO A 202 6.71 5.50 -7.19
CA PRO A 202 5.35 5.78 -7.62
C PRO A 202 5.27 5.99 -9.13
N LYS A 203 4.25 5.46 -9.78
CA LYS A 203 4.05 5.67 -11.22
C LYS A 203 3.30 6.98 -11.45
N ASP A 204 4.02 8.08 -11.67
CA ASP A 204 3.40 9.36 -12.02
C ASP A 204 3.25 9.52 -13.54
N THR A 205 2.09 9.12 -14.05
CA THR A 205 1.72 9.28 -15.46
C THR A 205 1.09 10.65 -15.76
N LEU A 206 0.82 11.47 -14.73
CA LEU A 206 0.14 12.75 -14.88
C LEU A 206 1.11 13.94 -14.92
N ARG A 207 2.22 13.85 -14.20
CA ARG A 207 3.26 14.91 -14.11
C ARG A 207 4.63 14.45 -14.64
N GLY A 208 4.74 13.18 -15.00
CA GLY A 208 6.00 12.51 -15.36
C GLY A 208 6.55 11.71 -14.18
N THR A 209 7.21 10.57 -14.46
CA THR A 209 7.65 9.63 -13.42
C THR A 209 8.48 10.35 -12.34
N PRO A 210 8.15 10.20 -11.04
CA PRO A 210 8.89 10.85 -9.97
C PRO A 210 10.33 10.33 -10.02
N ALA A 211 11.31 11.22 -9.82
CA ALA A 211 12.67 10.76 -9.59
C ALA A 211 12.64 9.84 -8.35
N GLY A 212 13.16 8.61 -8.49
CA GLY A 212 13.26 7.66 -7.38
C GLY A 212 14.04 8.24 -6.19
N PRO A 213 14.17 7.50 -5.07
CA PRO A 213 14.87 7.99 -3.88
C PRO A 213 16.23 8.61 -4.22
N THR A 214 16.33 9.94 -4.14
CA THR A 214 17.43 10.75 -4.66
C THR A 214 18.73 10.67 -3.84
N TYR A 215 18.79 9.80 -2.82
CA TYR A 215 19.98 9.64 -2.00
C TYR A 215 21.06 8.72 -2.62
N PHE A 216 20.76 8.00 -3.70
CA PHE A 216 21.73 7.17 -4.42
C PHE A 216 22.24 7.79 -5.74
N ASP A 217 21.78 8.98 -6.12
CA ASP A 217 22.16 9.57 -7.40
C ASP A 217 23.50 10.33 -7.29
N LEU A 218 24.62 9.65 -7.55
CA LEU A 218 25.98 10.23 -7.55
C LEU A 218 26.18 11.40 -8.54
N SER A 219 25.20 11.71 -9.40
CA SER A 219 25.26 12.84 -10.33
C SER A 219 25.30 14.21 -9.65
N TRP A 220 24.99 14.28 -8.34
CA TRP A 220 25.23 15.50 -7.55
C TRP A 220 26.72 15.76 -7.26
N TYR A 221 27.57 14.72 -7.31
CA TYR A 221 29.01 14.82 -7.04
C TYR A 221 29.83 15.11 -8.30
N THR A 222 29.39 14.57 -9.43
CA THR A 222 29.99 14.82 -10.73
C THR A 222 29.13 15.83 -11.46
N GLY A 223 29.34 17.11 -11.17
CA GLY A 223 28.64 18.21 -11.86
C GLY A 223 28.54 17.92 -13.36
N ARG A 224 27.33 18.08 -13.91
CA ARG A 224 27.02 17.79 -15.31
C ARG A 224 28.05 18.47 -16.22
N SER A 225 28.84 17.68 -16.95
CA SER A 225 29.65 18.10 -18.09
C SER A 225 28.80 18.16 -19.35
#